data_AF-A0A0K8SWB7-F1
#
_entry.id   AF-A0A0K8SWB7-F1
#
_cell.length_a   1.000
_cell.length_b   1.000
_cell.length_c   1.000
_cell.angle_alpha   90.00
_cell.angle_beta   90.00
_cell.angle_gamma   90.00
#
_symmetry.space_group_name_H-M   'P 1'
#
loop_
_entity.id
_entity.type
_entity.pdbx_description
1 polymer ?
#
loop_
_entity_poly.entity_id
_entity_poly.type
_entity_poly.pdbx_seq_one_letter_code
_entity_poly.pdbx_strand_id
1 'polypeptide(L)'
;MKSPNFKKYHIIAVSPQTQPALQHMCTSNEIDIITFEPENKVPWKISRKLYKQAVERMIFFELPYVPAIMDSSCRKNTIFLSHAYFTTGKSMNLLVTSGTSKAFYLRSPYDVTCLCAVFGLSEKLALKTLWQNPLLLISRAENRRQGKSVVSIIRKLADSSDSVTSDDQGDEALKVISV
;
A
#
# COMPACT_ATOMS: atom_id res chain seq x y z
N MET A 1 11.99 -1.98 16.52
CA MET A 1 12.84 -1.33 15.51
C MET A 1 14.31 -1.39 15.92
N LYS A 2 14.93 -2.55 15.73
CA LYS A 2 16.33 -2.80 16.14
C LYS A 2 17.35 -2.57 15.01
N SER A 3 16.94 -2.53 13.74
CA SER A 3 17.89 -2.30 12.64
C SER A 3 17.90 -0.82 12.19
N PRO A 4 19.07 -0.24 11.91
CA PRO A 4 19.21 1.15 11.48
C PRO A 4 18.65 1.41 10.08
N ASN A 5 18.48 0.37 9.25
CA ASN A 5 18.03 0.51 7.86
C ASN A 5 16.55 0.93 7.75
N PHE A 6 15.67 0.40 8.62
CA PHE A 6 14.24 0.74 8.57
C PHE A 6 13.93 2.19 8.97
N LYS A 7 14.85 2.87 9.69
CA LYS A 7 14.67 4.29 10.06
C LYS A 7 14.87 5.24 8.87
N LYS A 8 15.53 4.80 7.80
CA LYS A 8 15.82 5.61 6.60
C LYS A 8 14.63 5.76 5.65
N TYR A 9 13.59 4.94 5.82
CA TYR A 9 12.45 4.88 4.92
C TYR A 9 11.15 5.24 5.62
N HIS A 10 10.25 5.86 4.86
CA HIS A 10 8.94 6.30 5.33
C HIS A 10 7.97 5.14 5.36
N ILE A 11 7.86 4.39 4.26
CA ILE A 11 6.93 3.28 4.08
C ILE A 11 7.72 2.00 3.84
N ILE A 12 7.30 0.91 4.48
CA ILE A 12 7.91 -0.41 4.35
C ILE A 12 6.91 -1.36 3.69
N ALA A 13 7.22 -1.77 2.46
CA ALA A 13 6.50 -2.80 1.72
C ALA A 13 7.31 -4.11 1.70
N VAL A 14 6.62 -5.25 1.83
CA VAL A 14 7.26 -6.57 1.81
C VAL A 14 6.52 -7.53 0.88
N SER A 15 7.25 -8.30 0.08
CA SER A 15 6.72 -9.35 -0.79
C SER A 15 7.01 -10.75 -0.21
N PRO A 16 6.04 -11.40 0.48
CA PRO A 16 6.27 -12.71 1.06
C PRO A 16 6.37 -13.79 -0.02
N GLN A 17 7.44 -14.59 0.03
CA GLN A 17 7.63 -15.71 -0.90
C GLN A 17 7.24 -17.07 -0.32
N THR A 18 7.00 -17.15 1.00
CA THR A 18 6.66 -18.40 1.69
C THR A 18 5.49 -18.20 2.64
N GLN A 19 4.75 -19.29 2.92
CA GLN A 19 3.64 -19.27 3.87
C GLN A 19 4.07 -18.81 5.29
N PRO A 20 5.21 -19.28 5.85
CA PRO A 20 5.67 -18.81 7.16
C PRO A 20 6.06 -17.34 7.16
N ALA A 21 6.66 -16.84 6.07
CA ALA A 21 6.99 -15.42 5.93
C ALA A 21 5.71 -14.58 6.02
N LEU A 22 4.67 -14.91 5.26
CA LEU A 22 3.38 -14.21 5.32
C LEU A 22 2.82 -14.15 6.75
N GLN A 23 2.82 -15.28 7.46
CA GLN A 23 2.30 -15.33 8.84
C GLN A 23 3.07 -14.41 9.79
N HIS A 24 4.40 -14.38 9.67
CA HIS A 24 5.24 -13.49 10.44
C HIS A 24 4.99 -12.02 10.07
N MET A 25 4.85 -11.69 8.78
CA MET A 25 4.59 -10.32 8.32
C MET A 25 3.25 -9.80 8.84
N CYS A 26 2.17 -10.59 8.78
CA CYS A 26 0.86 -10.20 9.30
C CYS A 26 0.82 -10.03 10.83
N THR A 27 1.81 -10.56 11.55
CA THR A 27 1.93 -10.43 13.01
C THR A 27 2.87 -9.30 13.42
N SER A 28 3.80 -8.91 12.53
CA SER A 28 4.74 -7.83 12.78
C SER A 28 4.07 -6.45 12.72
N ASN A 29 4.52 -5.54 13.60
CA ASN A 29 4.11 -4.13 13.56
C ASN A 29 5.08 -3.24 12.77
N GLU A 30 6.14 -3.82 12.19
CA GLU A 30 7.18 -3.06 11.50
C GLU A 30 6.87 -2.85 10.01
N ILE A 31 5.80 -3.46 9.51
CA ILE A 31 5.45 -3.48 8.08
C ILE A 31 4.17 -2.68 7.86
N ASP A 32 4.14 -1.97 6.73
CA ASP A 32 3.00 -1.16 6.34
C ASP A 32 2.22 -1.79 5.19
N ILE A 33 2.93 -2.34 4.19
CA ILE A 33 2.32 -2.92 2.99
C ILE A 33 2.81 -4.36 2.79
N ILE A 34 1.88 -5.26 2.47
CA ILE A 34 2.17 -6.57 1.92
C ILE A 34 1.86 -6.53 0.43
N THR A 35 2.90 -6.69 -0.39
CA THR A 35 2.78 -6.71 -1.85
C THR A 35 2.82 -8.13 -2.41
N PHE A 36 2.57 -8.27 -3.71
CA PHE A 36 2.68 -9.53 -4.41
C PHE A 36 3.40 -9.35 -5.74
N GLU A 37 4.16 -10.37 -6.11
CA GLU A 37 4.77 -10.45 -7.43
C GLU A 37 3.76 -11.10 -8.41
N PRO A 38 3.28 -10.39 -9.44
CA PRO A 38 2.27 -10.87 -10.37
C PRO A 38 2.75 -11.93 -11.37
N GLU A 39 4.05 -11.99 -11.63
CA GLU A 39 4.64 -12.93 -12.60
C GLU A 39 4.41 -14.39 -12.19
N ASN A 40 4.41 -14.66 -10.88
CA ASN A 40 4.26 -15.99 -10.34
C ASN A 40 2.93 -16.16 -9.62
N LYS A 41 2.38 -17.38 -9.67
CA LYS A 41 1.24 -17.72 -8.82
C LYS A 41 1.67 -17.61 -7.37
N VAL A 42 0.89 -16.89 -6.58
CA VAL A 42 1.14 -16.68 -5.16
C VAL A 42 1.34 -18.03 -4.43
N PRO A 43 2.50 -18.26 -3.80
CA PRO A 43 2.84 -19.55 -3.19
C PRO A 43 2.21 -19.76 -1.81
N TRP A 44 1.47 -18.77 -1.32
CA TRP A 44 0.83 -18.77 -0.01
C TRP A 44 -0.69 -18.57 -0.12
N LYS A 45 -1.40 -18.98 0.93
CA LYS A 45 -2.83 -18.75 1.09
C LYS A 45 -3.06 -17.95 2.36
N ILE A 46 -3.83 -16.86 2.23
CA ILE A 46 -4.19 -16.04 3.37
C ILE A 46 -5.44 -16.61 4.03
N SER A 47 -5.33 -17.00 5.31
CA SER A 47 -6.49 -17.45 6.07
C SER A 47 -7.30 -16.22 6.53
N ARG A 48 -8.62 -16.37 6.71
CA ARG A 48 -9.47 -15.29 7.20
C ARG A 48 -9.02 -14.73 8.55
N LYS A 49 -8.50 -15.59 9.44
CA LYS A 49 -7.94 -15.19 10.74
C LYS A 49 -6.71 -14.30 10.55
N LEU A 50 -5.77 -14.72 9.70
CA LEU A 50 -4.55 -13.99 9.42
C LEU A 50 -4.83 -12.64 8.75
N TYR A 51 -5.77 -12.62 7.80
CA TYR A 51 -6.19 -11.40 7.13
C TYR A 51 -6.77 -10.39 8.13
N LYS A 52 -7.69 -10.81 9.00
CA LYS A 52 -8.27 -9.93 10.04
C LYS A 52 -7.20 -9.37 10.97
N GLN A 53 -6.27 -10.20 11.40
CA GLN A 53 -5.16 -9.77 12.25
C GLN A 53 -4.29 -8.70 11.57
N ALA A 54 -4.03 -8.84 10.27
CA ALA A 54 -3.31 -7.82 9.50
C ALA A 54 -4.10 -6.51 9.41
N VAL A 55 -5.42 -6.59 9.17
CA VAL A 55 -6.32 -5.43 9.09
C VAL A 55 -6.41 -4.69 10.43
N GLU A 56 -6.56 -5.41 11.54
CA GLU A 56 -6.58 -4.84 12.90
C GLU A 56 -5.29 -4.10 13.22
N ARG A 57 -4.17 -4.60 12.69
CA ARG A 57 -2.86 -3.95 12.79
C ARG A 57 -2.66 -2.88 11.75
N MET A 58 -3.66 -2.48 10.96
CA MET A 58 -3.56 -1.47 9.90
C MET A 58 -2.51 -1.78 8.83
N ILE A 59 -2.19 -3.06 8.61
CA ILE A 59 -1.36 -3.48 7.47
C ILE A 59 -2.22 -3.43 6.21
N PHE A 60 -1.66 -2.92 5.12
CA PHE A 60 -2.33 -2.79 3.84
C PHE A 60 -1.86 -3.88 2.87
N PHE A 61 -2.76 -4.34 2.01
CA PHE A 61 -2.45 -5.29 0.94
C PHE A 61 -2.39 -4.53 -0.38
N GLU A 62 -1.34 -4.72 -1.15
CA GLU A 62 -1.20 -4.11 -2.47
C GLU A 62 -1.82 -4.99 -3.56
N LEU A 63 -2.47 -4.35 -4.53
CA LEU A 63 -2.98 -4.95 -5.76
C LEU A 63 -2.53 -4.13 -6.98
N PRO A 64 -1.32 -4.38 -7.54
CA PRO A 64 -0.90 -3.81 -8.83
C PRO A 64 -1.86 -4.16 -9.98
N TYR A 65 -2.39 -3.15 -10.68
CA TYR A 65 -3.31 -3.35 -11.81
C TYR A 65 -2.62 -3.52 -13.16
N VAL A 66 -1.41 -2.96 -13.35
CA VAL A 66 -0.70 -3.01 -14.65
C VAL A 66 -0.42 -4.44 -15.13
N PRO A 67 -0.06 -5.41 -14.27
CA PRO A 67 0.12 -6.80 -14.71
C PRO A 67 -1.14 -7.40 -15.34
N ALA A 68 -2.32 -6.93 -14.96
CA ALA A 68 -3.58 -7.32 -15.59
C ALA A 68 -3.78 -6.74 -17.00
N ILE A 69 -3.11 -5.64 -17.32
CA ILE A 69 -3.16 -5.00 -18.64
C ILE A 69 -2.07 -5.58 -19.56
N MET A 70 -0.89 -5.88 -19.03
CA MET A 70 0.29 -6.25 -19.84
C MET A 70 0.21 -7.65 -20.42
N ASP A 71 -0.11 -8.66 -19.61
CA ASP A 71 -0.06 -10.07 -20.03
C ASP A 71 -1.30 -10.85 -19.59
N SER A 72 -1.70 -11.80 -20.42
CA SER A 72 -2.88 -12.63 -20.19
C SER A 72 -2.70 -13.62 -19.02
N SER A 73 -1.48 -14.08 -18.74
CA SER A 73 -1.18 -14.98 -17.64
C SER A 73 -1.16 -14.21 -16.33
N CYS A 74 -0.45 -13.08 -16.30
CA CYS A 74 -0.42 -12.17 -15.15
C CYS A 74 -1.84 -11.65 -14.81
N ARG A 75 -2.66 -11.36 -15.82
CA ARG A 75 -4.07 -10.98 -15.63
C ARG A 75 -4.88 -12.00 -14.85
N LYS A 76 -4.74 -13.29 -15.16
CA LYS A 76 -5.43 -14.36 -14.43
C LYS A 76 -4.98 -14.39 -12.96
N ASN A 77 -3.69 -14.21 -12.71
CA ASN A 77 -3.14 -14.20 -11.34
C ASN A 77 -3.64 -13.00 -10.53
N THR A 78 -3.61 -11.79 -11.10
CA THR A 78 -4.07 -10.56 -10.45
C THR A 78 -5.57 -10.62 -10.13
N ILE A 79 -6.40 -11.07 -11.09
CA ILE A 79 -7.84 -11.22 -10.88
C ILE A 79 -8.11 -12.31 -9.83
N PHE A 80 -7.43 -13.45 -9.90
CA PHE A 80 -7.58 -14.50 -8.89
C PHE A 80 -7.25 -14.00 -7.49
N LEU A 81 -6.17 -13.23 -7.35
CA LEU A 81 -5.75 -12.67 -6.07
C LEU A 81 -6.75 -11.63 -5.54
N SER A 82 -7.30 -10.76 -6.39
CA SER A 82 -8.29 -9.77 -5.96
C SER A 82 -9.54 -10.44 -5.38
N HIS A 83 -10.02 -11.49 -6.05
CA HIS A 83 -11.12 -12.31 -5.55
C HIS A 83 -10.75 -13.10 -4.29
N ALA A 84 -9.50 -13.55 -4.16
CA ALA A 84 -9.01 -14.17 -2.94
C ALA A 84 -9.09 -13.18 -1.76
N TYR A 85 -8.61 -11.93 -1.91
CA TYR A 85 -8.74 -10.90 -0.88
C TYR A 85 -10.19 -10.57 -0.51
N PHE A 86 -11.08 -10.54 -1.51
CA PHE A 86 -12.49 -10.29 -1.27
C PHE A 86 -13.15 -11.45 -0.48
N THR A 87 -12.85 -12.70 -0.83
CA THR A 87 -13.44 -13.88 -0.18
C THR A 87 -12.90 -14.11 1.23
N THR A 88 -11.62 -13.82 1.47
CA THR A 88 -10.98 -14.00 2.77
C THR A 88 -11.34 -12.88 3.73
N GLY A 89 -11.28 -11.62 3.26
CA GLY A 89 -11.26 -10.44 4.11
C GLY A 89 -12.08 -9.26 3.61
N LYS A 90 -12.96 -9.45 2.62
CA LYS A 90 -13.82 -8.41 2.03
C LYS A 90 -13.01 -7.21 1.48
N SER A 91 -11.77 -7.46 1.08
CA SER A 91 -10.85 -6.46 0.54
C SER A 91 -10.66 -5.22 1.44
N MET A 92 -10.70 -5.45 2.76
CA MET A 92 -10.37 -4.41 3.74
C MET A 92 -8.88 -4.09 3.69
N ASN A 93 -8.53 -2.81 3.83
CA ASN A 93 -7.14 -2.30 3.73
C ASN A 93 -6.43 -2.69 2.43
N LEU A 94 -7.17 -2.78 1.33
CA LEU A 94 -6.58 -2.98 0.00
C LEU A 94 -6.06 -1.65 -0.57
N LEU A 95 -4.98 -1.69 -1.32
CA LEU A 95 -4.42 -0.58 -2.09
C LEU A 95 -4.31 -1.02 -3.54
N VAL A 96 -4.88 -0.26 -4.47
CA VAL A 96 -4.72 -0.51 -5.91
C VAL A 96 -3.68 0.45 -6.42
N THR A 97 -2.61 -0.11 -6.97
CA THR A 97 -1.43 0.65 -7.41
C THR A 97 -1.14 0.33 -8.88
N SER A 98 -0.37 1.18 -9.54
CA SER A 98 0.09 0.88 -10.89
C SER A 98 1.18 -0.20 -10.88
N GLY A 99 2.05 -0.28 -9.87
CA GLY A 99 3.08 -1.31 -9.77
C GLY A 99 4.05 -1.32 -10.97
N THR A 100 4.28 -0.16 -11.60
CA THR A 100 5.14 -0.04 -12.79
C THR A 100 5.94 1.24 -12.76
N SER A 101 7.13 1.20 -13.39
CA SER A 101 7.96 2.39 -13.65
C SER A 101 7.69 3.02 -15.01
N LYS A 102 6.88 2.38 -15.88
CA LYS A 102 6.64 2.84 -17.26
C LYS A 102 5.38 3.70 -17.33
N ALA A 103 5.55 4.96 -17.75
CA ALA A 103 4.46 5.93 -17.86
C ALA A 103 3.30 5.47 -18.77
N PHE A 104 3.60 4.67 -19.81
CA PHE A 104 2.61 4.17 -20.77
C PHE A 104 1.45 3.36 -20.14
N TYR A 105 1.72 2.66 -19.05
CA TYR A 105 0.72 1.83 -18.37
C TYR A 105 -0.03 2.57 -17.25
N LEU A 106 0.33 3.82 -16.98
CA LEU A 106 -0.41 4.64 -16.03
C LEU A 106 -1.81 4.94 -16.59
N ARG A 107 -2.78 5.03 -15.68
CA ARG A 107 -4.19 5.28 -15.98
C ARG A 107 -4.70 6.37 -15.05
N SER A 108 -5.74 7.08 -15.49
CA SER A 108 -6.37 8.07 -14.63
C SER A 108 -7.02 7.38 -13.42
N PRO A 109 -7.15 8.05 -12.26
CA PRO A 109 -7.79 7.45 -11.09
C PRO A 109 -9.23 6.95 -11.34
N TYR A 110 -9.95 7.62 -12.26
CA TYR A 110 -11.29 7.22 -12.68
C TYR A 110 -11.26 5.93 -13.50
N ASP A 111 -10.33 5.79 -14.45
CA ASP A 111 -10.15 4.54 -15.21
C ASP A 111 -9.78 3.37 -14.29
N VAL A 112 -8.94 3.62 -13.28
CA VAL A 112 -8.57 2.61 -12.29
C VAL A 112 -9.81 2.20 -11.46
N THR A 113 -10.72 3.12 -11.19
CA THR A 113 -12.00 2.81 -10.52
C THR A 113 -12.87 1.87 -11.37
N CYS A 114 -12.90 2.07 -12.70
CA CYS A 114 -13.57 1.15 -13.62
C CYS A 114 -12.88 -0.24 -13.64
N LEU A 115 -11.55 -0.29 -13.61
CA LEU A 115 -10.80 -1.55 -13.52
C LEU A 115 -11.09 -2.31 -12.22
N CYS A 116 -11.29 -1.59 -11.11
CA CYS A 116 -11.66 -2.20 -9.83
C CYS A 116 -12.95 -3.03 -9.89
N ALA A 117 -13.88 -2.72 -10.81
CA ALA A 117 -15.06 -3.56 -11.03
C ALA A 117 -14.69 -4.96 -11.53
N VAL A 118 -13.67 -5.08 -12.40
CA VAL A 118 -13.14 -6.37 -12.87
C VAL A 118 -12.51 -7.16 -11.73
N PHE A 119 -11.93 -6.47 -10.75
CA PHE A 119 -11.37 -7.09 -9.54
C PHE A 119 -12.42 -7.51 -8.52
N GLY A 120 -13.72 -7.30 -8.79
CA GLY A 120 -14.82 -7.65 -7.89
C GLY A 120 -15.03 -6.66 -6.74
N LEU A 121 -14.49 -5.44 -6.86
CA LEU A 121 -14.69 -4.38 -5.88
C LEU A 121 -15.92 -3.55 -6.24
N SER A 122 -16.73 -3.19 -5.25
CA SER A 122 -17.78 -2.19 -5.44
C SER A 122 -17.18 -0.80 -5.62
N GLU A 123 -17.89 0.11 -6.26
CA GLU A 123 -17.43 1.49 -6.49
C GLU A 123 -17.01 2.19 -5.19
N LYS A 124 -17.80 2.05 -4.12
CA LYS A 124 -17.47 2.59 -2.79
C LYS A 124 -16.14 2.04 -2.27
N LEU A 125 -15.89 0.75 -2.47
CA LEU A 125 -14.68 0.09 -2.03
C LEU A 125 -13.47 0.45 -2.91
N ALA A 126 -13.69 0.64 -4.21
CA ALA A 126 -12.69 1.14 -5.15
C ALA A 126 -12.23 2.56 -4.77
N LEU A 127 -13.17 3.47 -4.51
CA LEU A 127 -12.85 4.82 -4.06
C LEU A 127 -12.12 4.81 -2.71
N LYS A 128 -12.56 3.99 -1.76
CA LYS A 128 -11.86 3.81 -0.49
C LYS A 128 -10.40 3.35 -0.68
N THR A 129 -10.20 2.42 -1.59
CA THR A 129 -8.89 1.83 -1.92
C THR A 129 -7.95 2.84 -2.59
N LEU A 130 -8.48 3.76 -3.39
CA LEU A 130 -7.70 4.78 -4.11
C LEU A 130 -7.46 6.06 -3.30
N TRP A 131 -8.40 6.45 -2.44
CA TRP A 131 -8.37 7.74 -1.74
C TRP A 131 -8.09 7.59 -0.25
N GLN A 132 -8.92 6.84 0.47
CA GLN A 132 -8.87 6.79 1.95
C GLN A 132 -7.71 5.92 2.46
N ASN A 133 -7.52 4.73 1.89
CA ASN A 133 -6.53 3.77 2.37
C ASN A 133 -5.09 4.29 2.24
N PRO A 134 -4.67 4.97 1.14
CA PRO A 134 -3.34 5.59 1.06
C PRO A 134 -3.10 6.65 2.15
N LEU A 135 -4.11 7.46 2.49
CA LEU A 135 -3.99 8.44 3.57
C LEU A 135 -3.81 7.78 4.94
N LEU A 136 -4.58 6.72 5.20
CA LEU A 136 -4.44 5.92 6.43
C LEU A 136 -3.09 5.21 6.49
N LEU A 137 -2.56 4.75 5.36
CA LEU A 137 -1.22 4.18 5.24
C LEU A 137 -0.15 5.20 5.63
N ILE A 138 -0.21 6.43 5.10
CA ILE A 138 0.74 7.49 5.42
C ILE A 138 0.70 7.80 6.92
N SER A 139 -0.50 8.02 7.48
CA SER A 139 -0.67 8.28 8.91
C SER A 139 -0.14 7.12 9.78
N ARG A 140 -0.37 5.86 9.37
CA ARG A 140 0.23 4.70 10.02
C ARG A 140 1.77 4.75 9.98
N ALA A 141 2.34 5.02 8.82
CA ALA A 141 3.77 5.01 8.61
C ALA A 141 4.47 6.08 9.48
N GLU A 142 3.84 7.25 9.63
CA GLU A 142 4.26 8.28 10.57
C GLU A 142 4.17 7.80 12.03
N ASN A 143 3.03 7.24 12.43
CA ASN A 143 2.84 6.67 13.77
C ASN A 143 3.88 5.58 14.10
N ARG A 144 4.26 4.76 13.11
CA ARG A 144 5.31 3.75 13.27
C ARG A 144 6.68 4.39 13.53
N ARG A 145 7.00 5.52 12.89
CA ARG A 145 8.27 6.24 13.05
C ARG A 145 8.33 7.04 14.35
N GLN A 146 7.25 7.72 14.71
CA GLN A 146 7.18 8.63 15.86
C GLN A 146 6.86 7.91 17.19
N GLY A 147 6.26 6.72 17.13
CA GLY A 147 5.84 5.96 18.31
C GLY A 147 4.36 6.19 18.66
N LYS A 148 3.79 5.30 19.50
CA LYS A 148 2.33 5.17 19.73
C LYS A 148 1.65 6.38 20.42
N SER A 149 2.38 7.44 20.75
CA SER A 149 1.89 8.55 21.56
C SER A 149 2.68 9.82 21.25
N VAL A 150 2.53 10.35 20.04
CA VAL A 150 3.06 11.66 19.69
C VAL A 150 1.95 12.42 18.95
N VAL A 151 1.53 13.55 19.53
CA VAL A 151 0.67 14.52 18.86
C VAL A 151 1.58 15.43 18.05
N SER A 152 1.53 15.34 16.73
CA SER A 152 2.27 16.24 15.84
C SER A 152 1.60 17.62 15.82
N ILE A 153 2.24 18.62 16.42
CA ILE A 153 1.79 20.01 16.34
C ILE A 153 2.17 20.55 14.96
N ILE A 154 1.20 20.62 14.05
CA ILE A 154 1.37 21.31 12.77
C ILE A 154 1.29 22.82 13.07
N ARG A 155 2.43 23.51 13.06
CA ARG A 155 2.43 24.97 13.04
C ARG A 155 1.97 25.41 11.66
N LYS A 156 0.79 26.00 11.59
CA LYS A 156 0.28 26.64 10.39
C LYS A 156 1.18 27.86 10.12
N LEU A 157 1.99 27.81 9.06
CA LEU A 157 2.62 29.01 8.53
C LEU A 157 1.49 29.92 8.05
N ALA A 158 1.37 31.08 8.69
CA ALA A 158 0.38 32.08 8.35
C ALA A 158 0.71 32.69 6.99
N ASP A 159 -0.30 32.83 6.13
CA ASP A 159 -0.23 33.57 4.87
C ASP A 159 0.37 34.96 5.12
N SER A 160 1.50 35.26 4.48
CA SER A 160 1.91 36.63 4.20
C SER A 160 2.71 36.65 2.90
N SER A 161 2.16 37.40 1.94
CA SER A 161 2.76 37.79 0.67
C SER A 161 4.08 38.54 0.86
N ASP A 162 4.97 38.33 -0.11
CA ASP A 162 6.16 39.12 -0.48
C ASP A 162 7.39 39.12 0.46
N SER A 163 8.35 38.24 0.16
CA SER A 163 9.69 38.63 -0.36
C SER A 163 10.60 37.41 -0.47
N VAL A 164 11.30 37.33 -1.60
CA VAL A 164 12.25 36.28 -1.96
C VAL A 164 13.40 36.23 -0.96
N THR A 165 13.51 35.12 -0.22
CA THR A 165 14.80 34.62 0.28
C THR A 165 14.83 33.11 0.05
N SER A 166 15.84 32.68 -0.69
CA SER A 166 16.12 31.32 -1.09
C SER A 166 16.68 30.54 0.10
N ASP A 167 15.81 29.81 0.80
CA ASP A 167 16.22 28.75 1.72
C ASP A 167 15.90 27.40 1.09
N ASP A 168 16.96 26.77 0.59
CA ASP A 168 17.01 25.46 -0.04
C ASP A 168 16.80 24.36 1.03
N GLN A 169 15.57 24.24 1.54
CA GLN A 169 15.17 23.09 2.35
C GLN A 169 14.58 22.05 1.42
N GLY A 170 15.46 21.18 0.94
CA GLY A 170 15.11 20.07 0.06
C GLY A 170 13.93 19.29 0.62
N ASP A 171 12.86 19.26 -0.15
CA ASP A 171 11.72 18.36 0.02
C ASP A 171 12.25 16.94 0.25
N GLU A 172 12.15 16.43 1.48
CA GLU A 172 12.54 15.06 1.77
C GLU A 172 11.48 14.14 1.15
N ALA A 173 11.70 13.78 -0.12
CA ALA A 173 10.80 12.91 -0.87
C ALA A 173 10.48 11.63 -0.08
N LEU A 174 9.23 11.16 -0.19
CA LEU A 174 8.77 9.91 0.43
C LEU A 174 9.62 8.72 -0.05
N LYS A 175 10.63 8.36 0.75
CA LYS A 175 11.47 7.18 0.52
C LYS A 175 10.68 5.91 0.87
N VAL A 176 10.34 5.10 -0.14
CA VAL A 176 9.69 3.79 0.01
C VAL A 176 10.73 2.70 -0.17
N ILE A 177 10.73 1.68 0.68
CA ILE A 177 11.50 0.45 0.46
C ILE A 177 10.53 -0.71 0.19
N SER A 178 10.81 -1.46 -0.87
CA SER A 178 10.20 -2.75 -1.15
C SER A 178 11.25 -3.82 -0.85
N VAL A 179 10.93 -4.76 0.04
CA VAL A 179 11.82 -5.85 0.48
C VAL A 179 11.22 -7.21 0.16
#